data_AF-A0A2V1A8Z6-F1
#
_entry.id   AF-A0A2V1A8Z6-F1
#
_cell.length_a   1.000
_cell.length_b   1.000
_cell.length_c   1.000
_cell.angle_alpha   90.00
_cell.angle_beta   90.00
_cell.angle_gamma   90.00
#
_symmetry.space_group_name_H-M   'P 1'
#
loop_
_entity.id
_entity.type
_entity.pdbx_description
1 polymer ?
#
loop_
_entity_poly.entity_id
_entity_poly.type
_entity_poly.pdbx_seq_one_letter_code
_entity_poly.pdbx_strand_id
1 'polypeptide(L)'
;MLFLGSSTESKLRNGMFKDAFGDVLWEFELLELSILTFEPRKLATICSVLEKKLLKVLVPSQGQTKQLVALKCLTVLLYLCQWGSGSFMNWLRSRYTAIVVPLGAMGYSKTYASAVYAKVDAVVRFCEDDEALRVSRDSLDQLRLEMRGQAIPTLH
;
A
#
# COMPACT_ATOMS: atom_id res chain seq x y z
N MET A 1 11.76 24.43 -7.80
CA MET A 1 12.44 24.04 -6.54
C MET A 1 11.35 23.86 -5.47
N LEU A 2 10.87 22.63 -5.25
CA LEU A 2 9.79 22.36 -4.30
C LEU A 2 10.37 21.78 -3.01
N PHE A 3 10.29 22.56 -1.94
CA PHE A 3 10.62 22.18 -0.57
C PHE A 3 9.60 21.13 -0.07
N LEU A 4 10.00 19.86 -0.05
CA LEU A 4 9.20 18.76 0.52
C LEU A 4 9.88 18.21 1.78
N GLY A 5 10.17 19.05 2.77
CA GLY A 5 10.83 18.63 4.02
C GLY A 5 9.87 18.13 5.12
N SER A 6 8.66 18.69 5.24
CA SER A 6 7.72 18.38 6.34
C SER A 6 6.31 17.95 5.90
N SER A 7 6.02 17.98 4.59
CA SER A 7 4.68 17.73 4.04
C SER A 7 4.32 16.24 3.93
N THR A 8 5.27 15.36 3.59
CA THR A 8 4.95 13.93 3.33
C THR A 8 4.54 13.17 4.58
N GLU A 9 5.25 13.32 5.71
CA GLU A 9 4.84 12.67 6.96
C GLU A 9 3.47 13.19 7.44
N SER A 10 3.23 14.49 7.31
CA SER A 10 1.95 15.10 7.69
C SER A 10 0.79 14.63 6.80
N LYS A 11 0.99 14.54 5.48
CA LYS A 11 0.02 13.94 4.54
C LYS A 11 -0.24 12.47 4.84
N LEU A 12 0.82 11.69 5.07
CA LEU A 12 0.71 10.27 5.45
C LEU A 12 0.01 10.08 6.79
N ARG A 13 0.24 10.95 7.78
CA ARG A 13 -0.37 10.85 9.12
C ARG A 13 -1.81 11.37 9.16
N ASN A 14 -2.07 12.50 8.52
CA ASN A 14 -3.34 13.22 8.61
C ASN A 14 -4.31 12.90 7.46
N GLY A 15 -3.83 12.62 6.26
CA GLY A 15 -4.65 12.32 5.09
C GLY A 15 -5.06 10.85 5.01
N MET A 16 -4.10 9.92 5.03
CA MET A 16 -4.42 8.51 4.70
C MET A 16 -5.22 7.72 5.75
N PHE A 17 -5.22 8.14 7.02
CA PHE A 17 -5.71 7.30 8.13
C PHE A 17 -6.71 7.96 9.08
N LYS A 18 -7.03 9.25 8.92
CA LYS A 18 -8.09 9.90 9.68
C LYS A 18 -9.35 9.94 8.82
N ASP A 19 -10.32 9.11 9.17
CA ASP A 19 -11.71 9.21 8.74
C ASP A 19 -12.07 8.62 7.35
N ALA A 20 -13.38 8.40 7.16
CA ALA A 20 -13.97 7.72 6.02
C ALA A 20 -13.77 8.57 4.76
N PHE A 21 -12.85 8.14 3.89
CA PHE A 21 -12.53 8.86 2.65
C PHE A 21 -13.29 8.21 1.49
N GLY A 22 -13.89 9.05 0.63
CA GLY A 22 -14.59 8.62 -0.57
C GLY A 22 -13.64 8.02 -1.60
N ASP A 23 -14.09 6.96 -2.27
CA ASP A 23 -13.29 6.02 -3.08
C ASP A 23 -12.44 6.68 -4.19
N VAL A 24 -12.80 7.87 -4.66
CA VAL A 24 -12.15 8.56 -5.81
C VAL A 24 -10.83 9.24 -5.44
N LEU A 25 -10.65 9.68 -4.18
CA LEU A 25 -9.41 10.37 -3.76
C LEU A 25 -8.26 9.40 -3.50
N TRP A 26 -8.56 8.11 -3.35
CA TRP A 26 -7.59 7.12 -2.90
C TRP A 26 -6.59 6.72 -3.98
N GLU A 27 -7.00 6.65 -5.25
CA GLU A 27 -6.13 6.22 -6.34
C GLU A 27 -5.00 7.21 -6.64
N PHE A 28 -5.31 8.51 -6.65
CA PHE A 28 -4.30 9.55 -6.85
C PHE A 28 -3.28 9.60 -5.72
N GLU A 29 -3.72 9.47 -4.47
CA GLU A 29 -2.81 9.43 -3.32
C GLU A 29 -1.92 8.19 -3.36
N LEU A 30 -2.45 7.03 -3.72
CA LEU A 30 -1.67 5.79 -3.87
C LEU A 30 -0.61 5.91 -4.98
N LEU A 31 -0.97 6.55 -6.10
CA LEU A 31 -0.04 6.83 -7.19
C LEU A 31 1.06 7.82 -6.78
N GLU A 32 0.71 8.92 -6.08
CA GLU A 32 1.73 9.86 -5.55
C GLU A 32 2.69 9.10 -4.62
N LEU A 33 2.17 8.25 -3.74
CA LEU A 33 2.99 7.46 -2.83
C LEU A 33 3.89 6.47 -3.55
N SER A 34 3.41 5.79 -4.59
CA SER A 34 4.22 4.85 -5.35
C SER A 34 5.40 5.56 -6.01
N ILE A 35 5.19 6.76 -6.56
CA ILE A 35 6.27 7.59 -7.12
C ILE A 35 7.27 8.00 -6.03
N LEU A 36 6.79 8.38 -4.84
CA LEU A 36 7.66 8.77 -3.73
C LEU A 36 8.52 7.61 -3.21
N THR A 37 8.17 6.34 -3.46
CA THR A 37 9.03 5.20 -3.08
C THR A 37 10.35 5.14 -3.84
N PHE A 38 10.51 5.88 -4.94
CA PHE A 38 11.75 5.96 -5.70
C PHE A 38 12.73 7.00 -5.13
N GLU A 39 12.29 7.85 -4.20
CA GLU A 39 13.15 8.80 -3.48
C GLU A 39 13.62 8.22 -2.13
N PRO A 40 14.92 8.03 -1.87
CA PRO A 40 15.39 7.34 -0.66
C PRO A 40 14.91 7.94 0.68
N ARG A 41 14.90 9.28 0.80
CA ARG A 41 14.45 9.96 2.02
C ARG A 41 12.94 9.81 2.25
N LYS A 42 12.17 9.82 1.17
CA LYS A 42 10.71 9.64 1.20
C LYS A 42 10.36 8.21 1.51
N LEU A 43 11.04 7.26 0.87
CA LEU A 43 10.89 5.83 1.12
C LEU A 43 11.12 5.53 2.61
N ALA A 44 12.22 6.00 3.21
CA ALA A 44 12.49 5.80 4.64
C ALA A 44 11.35 6.32 5.53
N THR A 45 10.76 7.46 5.16
CA THR A 45 9.61 8.05 5.87
C THR A 45 8.36 7.19 5.71
N ILE A 46 8.04 6.76 4.48
CA ILE A 46 6.89 5.89 4.16
C ILE A 46 6.99 4.57 4.95
N CYS A 47 8.14 3.89 4.87
CA CYS A 47 8.42 2.66 5.60
C CYS A 47 8.25 2.83 7.11
N SER A 48 8.82 3.91 7.69
CA SER A 48 8.70 4.18 9.12
C SER A 48 7.24 4.41 9.56
N VAL A 49 6.45 5.15 8.76
CA VAL A 49 5.05 5.43 9.08
C VAL A 49 4.21 4.16 8.99
N LEU A 50 4.40 3.34 7.94
CA LEU A 50 3.69 2.08 7.77
C LEU A 50 4.01 1.10 8.90
N GLU A 51 5.29 0.90 9.22
CA GLU A 51 5.74 0.03 10.31
C GLU A 51 5.11 0.44 11.65
N LYS A 52 5.21 1.74 12.00
CA LYS A 52 4.61 2.27 13.24
C LYS A 52 3.10 2.06 13.30
N LYS A 53 2.38 2.19 12.19
CA LYS A 53 0.93 2.01 12.16
C LYS A 53 0.53 0.55 12.27
N LEU A 54 1.19 -0.33 11.52
CA LEU A 54 0.95 -1.78 11.55
C LEU A 54 1.26 -2.35 12.93
N LEU A 55 2.39 -1.98 13.54
CA LEU A 55 2.72 -2.41 14.91
C LEU A 55 1.67 -1.95 15.94
N LYS A 56 1.13 -0.73 15.81
CA LYS A 56 0.02 -0.27 16.64
C LYS A 56 -1.27 -1.06 16.42
N VAL A 57 -1.50 -1.53 15.19
CA VAL A 57 -2.62 -2.43 14.89
C VAL A 57 -2.44 -3.80 15.55
N LEU A 58 -1.21 -4.26 15.80
CA LEU A 58 -0.99 -5.55 16.47
C LEU A 58 -1.26 -5.52 17.98
N VAL A 59 -1.22 -4.36 18.63
CA VAL A 59 -1.47 -4.23 20.08
C VAL A 59 -2.94 -4.55 20.39
N PRO A 60 -3.28 -5.58 21.19
CA PRO A 60 -4.66 -5.98 21.46
C PRO A 60 -5.53 -4.81 21.93
N SER A 61 -6.56 -4.48 21.15
CA SER A 61 -7.50 -3.41 21.45
C SER A 61 -8.74 -3.59 20.58
N GLN A 62 -9.93 -3.45 21.19
CA GLN A 62 -11.23 -3.61 20.55
C GLN A 62 -11.65 -2.28 19.90
N GLY A 63 -11.86 -2.25 18.57
CA GLY A 63 -12.36 -1.06 17.89
C GLY A 63 -12.46 -1.19 16.36
N GLN A 64 -13.61 -0.79 15.81
CA GLN A 64 -13.87 -0.74 14.35
C GLN A 64 -12.81 0.07 13.60
N THR A 65 -12.39 1.22 14.16
CA THR A 65 -11.34 2.10 13.59
C THR A 65 -10.03 1.36 13.34
N LYS A 66 -9.67 0.43 14.24
CA LYS A 66 -8.41 -0.30 14.15
C LYS A 66 -8.43 -1.33 13.01
N GLN A 67 -9.57 -1.99 12.80
CA GLN A 67 -9.77 -2.92 11.68
C GLN A 67 -9.72 -2.18 10.35
N LEU A 68 -10.33 -1.00 10.27
CA LEU A 68 -10.24 -0.13 9.09
C LEU A 68 -8.80 0.32 8.83
N VAL A 69 -8.04 0.70 9.86
CA VAL A 69 -6.62 1.07 9.72
C VAL A 69 -5.81 -0.12 9.21
N ALA A 70 -6.06 -1.34 9.69
CA ALA A 70 -5.42 -2.56 9.19
C ALA A 70 -5.66 -2.73 7.68
N LEU A 71 -6.93 -2.65 7.27
CA LEU A 71 -7.31 -2.77 5.86
C LEU A 71 -6.66 -1.68 5.00
N LYS A 72 -6.68 -0.42 5.44
CA LYS A 72 -6.04 0.70 4.73
C LYS A 72 -4.54 0.47 4.58
N CYS A 73 -3.83 0.09 5.66
CA CYS A 73 -2.39 -0.19 5.59
C CYS A 73 -2.08 -1.33 4.63
N LEU A 74 -2.85 -2.42 4.67
CA LEU A 74 -2.67 -3.58 3.79
C LEU A 74 -2.91 -3.22 2.32
N THR A 75 -3.89 -2.38 2.02
CA THR A 75 -4.08 -1.91 0.64
C THR A 75 -2.92 -1.06 0.17
N VAL A 76 -2.38 -0.18 1.02
CA VAL A 76 -1.18 0.61 0.68
C VAL A 76 0.01 -0.31 0.43
N LEU A 77 0.23 -1.31 1.30
CA LEU A 77 1.30 -2.29 1.09
C LEU A 77 1.13 -3.01 -0.25
N LEU A 78 -0.07 -3.55 -0.52
CA LEU A 78 -0.34 -4.27 -1.77
C LEU A 78 -0.12 -3.39 -3.00
N TYR A 79 -0.62 -2.15 -2.96
CA TYR A 79 -0.41 -1.19 -4.04
C TYR A 79 1.08 -0.88 -4.23
N LEU A 80 1.83 -0.62 -3.15
CA LEU A 80 3.26 -0.36 -3.26
C LEU A 80 4.07 -1.61 -3.66
N CYS A 81 3.60 -2.83 -3.40
CA CYS A 81 4.19 -4.03 -3.97
C CYS A 81 4.11 -4.00 -5.50
N GLN A 82 2.96 -3.61 -6.05
CA GLN A 82 2.69 -3.59 -7.47
C GLN A 82 3.26 -2.37 -8.21
N TRP A 83 3.26 -1.20 -7.58
CA TRP A 83 3.55 0.09 -8.22
C TRP A 83 4.80 0.78 -7.65
N GLY A 84 5.30 0.33 -6.51
CA GLY A 84 6.43 0.93 -5.82
C GLY A 84 7.80 0.39 -6.26
N SER A 85 8.84 1.02 -5.73
CA SER A 85 10.23 0.70 -6.03
C SER A 85 10.65 -0.69 -5.55
N GLY A 86 11.70 -1.25 -6.16
CA GLY A 86 12.32 -2.48 -5.67
C GLY A 86 12.89 -2.33 -4.25
N SER A 87 13.37 -1.14 -3.89
CA SER A 87 13.84 -0.82 -2.53
C SER A 87 12.74 -0.92 -1.49
N PHE A 88 11.49 -0.57 -1.84
CA PHE A 88 10.35 -0.81 -0.97
C PHE A 88 10.11 -2.31 -0.75
N MET A 89 10.17 -3.12 -1.80
CA MET A 89 10.04 -4.58 -1.67
C MET A 89 11.15 -5.20 -0.81
N ASN A 90 12.40 -4.73 -0.94
CA ASN A 90 13.50 -5.18 -0.08
C ASN A 90 13.24 -4.89 1.39
N TRP A 91 12.76 -3.68 1.70
CA TRP A 91 12.35 -3.34 3.06
C TRP A 91 11.20 -4.24 3.53
N LEU A 92 10.16 -4.41 2.73
CA LEU A 92 8.99 -5.21 3.11
C LEU A 92 9.37 -6.67 3.37
N ARG A 93 10.20 -7.29 2.52
CA ARG A 93 10.73 -8.65 2.71
C ARG A 93 11.52 -8.81 4.01
N SER A 94 12.20 -7.76 4.48
CA SER A 94 12.90 -7.79 5.76
C SER A 94 11.98 -7.65 6.99
N ARG A 95 10.69 -7.31 6.80
CA ARG A 95 9.77 -6.95 7.88
C ARG A 95 8.42 -7.67 7.88
N TYR A 96 7.98 -8.24 6.75
CA TYR A 96 6.60 -8.73 6.58
C TYR A 96 6.21 -9.81 7.61
N THR A 97 7.14 -10.66 8.03
CA THR A 97 6.91 -11.66 9.09
C THR A 97 6.57 -11.03 10.44
N ALA A 98 7.06 -9.82 10.72
CA ALA A 98 6.81 -9.10 11.96
C ALA A 98 5.59 -8.17 11.89
N ILE A 99 5.26 -7.62 10.71
CA ILE A 99 4.24 -6.56 10.58
C ILE A 99 3.00 -6.95 9.75
N VAL A 100 3.09 -7.99 8.92
CA VAL A 100 2.00 -8.46 8.05
C VAL A 100 1.46 -9.80 8.51
N VAL A 101 2.31 -10.82 8.66
CA VAL A 101 1.89 -12.18 9.04
C VAL A 101 1.02 -12.21 10.31
N PRO A 102 1.34 -11.48 11.40
CA PRO A 102 0.53 -11.51 12.60
C PRO A 102 -0.89 -10.95 12.41
N LEU A 103 -1.11 -10.11 11.39
CA LEU A 103 -2.45 -9.62 11.05
C LEU A 103 -3.36 -10.76 10.58
N GLY A 104 -2.82 -11.79 9.91
CA GLY A 104 -3.60 -12.95 9.47
C GLY A 104 -4.18 -13.78 10.62
N ALA A 105 -3.59 -13.70 11.81
CA ALA A 105 -4.05 -14.39 13.01
C ALA A 105 -5.04 -13.57 13.87
N MET A 106 -5.29 -12.31 13.51
CA MET A 106 -6.17 -11.43 14.27
C MET A 106 -7.65 -11.68 13.97
N GLY A 107 -8.51 -11.55 14.98
CA GLY A 107 -9.96 -11.59 14.79
C GLY A 107 -10.51 -10.28 14.21
N TYR A 108 -11.04 -10.34 12.98
CA TYR A 108 -11.75 -9.22 12.34
C TYR A 108 -13.27 -9.44 12.29
N SER A 109 -14.03 -8.36 12.24
CA SER A 109 -15.46 -8.41 11.98
C SER A 109 -15.73 -8.87 10.54
N LYS A 110 -16.93 -9.44 10.30
CA LYS A 110 -17.34 -9.95 8.97
C LYS A 110 -17.19 -8.91 7.85
N THR A 111 -17.34 -7.63 8.17
CA THR A 111 -17.18 -6.50 7.24
C THR A 111 -15.78 -6.42 6.64
N TYR A 112 -14.72 -6.70 7.43
CA TYR A 112 -13.34 -6.51 6.98
C TYR A 112 -12.56 -7.82 6.81
N ALA A 113 -12.98 -8.90 7.48
CA ALA A 113 -12.22 -10.14 7.57
C ALA A 113 -11.76 -10.67 6.20
N SER A 114 -12.68 -10.86 5.26
CA SER A 114 -12.35 -11.38 3.92
C SER A 114 -11.31 -10.51 3.20
N ALA A 115 -11.54 -9.19 3.15
CA ALA A 115 -10.65 -8.26 2.48
C ALA A 115 -9.27 -8.15 3.15
N VAL A 116 -9.22 -8.23 4.49
CA VAL A 116 -7.96 -8.21 5.23
C VAL A 116 -7.16 -9.48 4.97
N TYR A 117 -7.76 -10.66 5.16
CA TYR A 117 -7.05 -11.92 4.97
C TYR A 117 -6.56 -12.10 3.53
N ALA A 118 -7.39 -11.80 2.53
CA ALA A 118 -6.97 -11.85 1.13
C ALA A 118 -5.77 -10.93 0.84
N LYS A 119 -5.68 -9.76 1.49
CA LYS A 119 -4.54 -8.85 1.32
C LYS A 119 -3.31 -9.30 2.09
N VAL A 120 -3.46 -9.90 3.28
CA VAL A 120 -2.35 -10.53 4.00
C VAL A 120 -1.74 -11.61 3.11
N ASP A 121 -2.56 -12.52 2.58
CA ASP A 121 -2.09 -13.61 1.72
C ASP A 121 -1.40 -13.08 0.46
N ALA A 122 -1.97 -12.07 -0.21
CA ALA A 122 -1.36 -11.47 -1.38
C ALA A 122 0.00 -10.81 -1.08
N VAL A 123 0.10 -10.05 0.02
CA VAL A 123 1.36 -9.40 0.42
C VAL A 123 2.42 -10.43 0.80
N VAL A 124 2.05 -11.47 1.55
CA VAL A 124 2.96 -12.58 1.90
C VAL A 124 3.44 -13.26 0.63
N ARG A 125 2.53 -13.60 -0.29
CA ARG A 125 2.87 -14.20 -1.58
C ARG A 125 3.86 -13.35 -2.38
N PHE A 126 3.66 -12.03 -2.47
CA PHE A 126 4.61 -11.14 -3.15
C PHE A 126 5.98 -11.03 -2.45
N CYS A 127 6.03 -11.27 -1.14
CA CYS A 127 7.29 -11.32 -0.41
C CYS A 127 8.07 -12.62 -0.67
N GLU A 128 7.37 -13.73 -0.90
CA GLU A 128 7.94 -15.09 -0.99
C GLU A 128 8.12 -15.60 -2.43
N ASP A 129 7.33 -15.10 -3.38
CA ASP A 129 7.30 -15.56 -4.77
C ASP A 129 7.57 -14.39 -5.73
N ASP A 130 8.82 -14.30 -6.20
CA ASP A 130 9.27 -13.27 -7.15
C ASP A 130 8.51 -13.35 -8.49
N GLU A 131 8.11 -14.55 -8.92
CA GLU A 131 7.40 -14.74 -10.18
C GLU A 131 5.95 -14.25 -10.06
N ALA A 132 5.27 -14.54 -8.95
CA ALA A 132 3.96 -13.97 -8.68
C ALA A 132 3.98 -12.44 -8.64
N LEU A 133 5.02 -11.84 -8.04
CA LEU A 133 5.20 -10.40 -8.04
C LEU A 133 5.44 -9.86 -9.46
N ARG A 134 6.32 -10.50 -10.24
CA ARG A 134 6.64 -10.11 -11.62
C ARG A 134 5.39 -10.13 -12.49
N VAL A 135 4.65 -11.24 -12.50
CA VAL A 135 3.38 -11.37 -13.25
C VAL A 135 2.40 -10.27 -12.85
N SER A 136 2.26 -9.99 -11.55
CA SER A 136 1.37 -8.92 -11.10
C SER A 136 1.80 -7.53 -11.57
N ARG A 137 3.10 -7.25 -11.70
CA ARG A 137 3.60 -5.96 -12.18
C ARG A 137 3.46 -5.84 -13.71
N ASP A 138 3.75 -6.91 -14.44
CA ASP A 138 3.69 -6.94 -15.89
C ASP A 138 2.25 -6.81 -16.41
N SER A 139 1.27 -7.47 -15.79
CA SER A 139 -0.15 -7.31 -16.14
C SER A 139 -0.61 -5.86 -16.00
N LEU A 140 -0.04 -5.10 -15.05
CA LEU A 140 -0.36 -3.69 -14.87
C LEU A 140 0.31 -2.82 -15.94
N ASP A 141 1.53 -3.14 -16.34
CA ASP A 141 2.20 -2.45 -17.45
C ASP A 141 1.44 -2.63 -18.77
N GLN A 142 0.90 -3.83 -19.02
CA GLN A 142 0.03 -4.09 -20.17
C GLN A 142 -1.26 -3.26 -20.11
N LEU A 143 -1.96 -3.25 -18.97
CA LEU A 143 -3.16 -2.42 -18.78
C LEU A 143 -2.89 -0.93 -19.04
N ARG A 144 -1.72 -0.42 -18.62
CA ARG A 144 -1.30 0.97 -18.88
C ARG A 144 -1.10 1.24 -20.37
N LEU A 145 -0.48 0.31 -21.09
CA LEU A 145 -0.26 0.43 -22.53
C LEU A 145 -1.58 0.45 -23.28
N GLU A 146 -2.54 -0.38 -22.88
CA GLU A 146 -3.90 -0.39 -23.44
C GLU A 146 -4.65 0.91 -23.16
N MET A 147 -4.62 1.41 -21.92
CA MET A 147 -5.24 2.70 -21.55
C MET A 147 -4.62 3.89 -22.30
N ARG A 148 -3.30 3.85 -22.58
CA ARG A 148 -2.61 4.86 -23.38
C ARG A 148 -2.90 4.73 -24.87
N GLY A 149 -3.08 3.50 -25.37
CA GLY A 149 -3.42 3.20 -26.76
C GLY A 149 -4.86 3.57 -27.15
N GLN A 150 -5.75 3.79 -26.17
CA GLN A 150 -7.13 4.25 -26.40
C GLN A 150 -7.26 5.79 -26.45
N ALA A 151 -6.17 6.55 -26.23
CA ALA A 151 -6.19 8.00 -26.42
C ALA A 151 -5.87 8.37 -27.88
N ILE A 152 -6.91 8.88 -28.55
CA ILE A 152 -6.97 9.54 -29.88
C ILE A 152 -7.24 8.61 -31.08
N PRO A 153 -8.52 8.45 -31.50
CA PRO A 153 -8.79 8.33 -32.93
C PRO A 153 -8.47 9.68 -33.55
N THR A 154 -7.37 9.77 -34.29
CA THR A 154 -7.12 10.89 -35.20
C THR A 154 -8.24 10.87 -36.23
N LEU A 155 -9.17 11.82 -36.10
CA LEU A 155 -10.15 12.10 -37.13
C LEU A 155 -9.38 12.61 -38.36
N HIS A 156 -9.37 11.78 -39.40
CA HIS A 156 -8.99 12.16 -40.76
C HIS A 156 -10.09 13.03 -41.39
#